data_AF-A0A2E7SVP3-F1
#
_entry.id   AF-A0A2E7SVP3-F1
#
_cell.length_a   1.000
_cell.length_b   1.000
_cell.length_c   1.000
_cell.angle_alpha   90.00
_cell.angle_beta   90.00
_cell.angle_gamma   90.00
#
_symmetry.space_group_name_H-M   'P 1'
#
loop_
_entity.id
_entity.type
_entity.pdbx_description
1 polymer ?
#
loop_
_entity_poly.entity_id
_entity_poly.type
_entity_poly.pdbx_seq_one_letter_code
_entity_poly.pdbx_strand_id
1 'polypeptide(L)'
;MKQYFTGFFTALCLALSFFLFTGANKTNLGDITVNSIKVVDDGSGGYIITYNSDGERTSFLGTSEGGLGKIATYNLIGSEIILDELADEMNKKLKEFTHRLRENELRIIRWENDMYEAKELIMENNGLIYKTHDELAAEIDERIEVFRRILSDKDAILMKRGDQLAEFQDDIADTKQMTVENINEIHHAFNAIIDNTELINSVKESLTKRILELYGPY
;
A
#
# COMPACT_ATOMS: atom_id res chain seq x y z
N MET A 1 42.74 -5.72 115.98
CA MET A 1 41.65 -4.91 115.37
C MET A 1 41.86 -4.55 113.90
N LYS A 2 43.08 -4.45 113.35
CA LYS A 2 43.29 -4.01 111.95
C LYS A 2 42.81 -4.99 110.87
N GLN A 3 42.94 -6.32 111.06
CA GLN A 3 42.56 -7.32 110.05
C GLN A 3 41.04 -7.54 109.91
N TYR A 4 40.28 -7.38 110.99
CA TYR A 4 38.80 -7.47 110.95
C TYR A 4 38.18 -6.27 110.22
N PHE A 5 38.78 -5.08 110.35
CA PHE A 5 38.34 -3.88 109.64
C PHE A 5 38.53 -4.03 108.12
N THR A 6 39.66 -4.57 107.66
CA THR A 6 39.91 -4.83 106.24
C THR A 6 39.00 -5.93 105.66
N GLY A 7 38.70 -6.97 106.43
CA GLY A 7 37.75 -8.02 106.03
C GLY A 7 36.32 -7.50 105.88
N PHE A 8 35.87 -6.63 106.79
CA PHE A 8 34.56 -6.00 106.72
C PHE A 8 34.42 -5.09 105.48
N PHE A 9 35.41 -4.23 105.21
CA PHE A 9 35.39 -3.35 104.04
C PHE A 9 35.46 -4.12 102.71
N THR A 10 36.23 -5.20 102.63
CA THR A 10 36.31 -6.04 101.41
C THR A 10 35.02 -6.82 101.17
N ALA A 11 34.40 -7.39 102.22
CA ALA A 11 33.11 -8.05 102.12
C ALA A 11 31.99 -7.07 101.73
N LEU A 12 32.00 -5.85 102.28
CA LEU A 12 31.05 -4.79 101.92
C LEU A 12 31.21 -4.38 100.45
N CYS A 13 32.46 -4.21 99.99
CA CYS A 13 32.75 -3.86 98.59
C CYS A 13 32.29 -4.98 97.63
N LEU A 14 32.58 -6.24 97.95
CA LEU A 14 32.12 -7.40 97.17
C LEU A 14 30.60 -7.53 97.15
N ALA A 15 29.93 -7.31 98.28
CA ALA A 15 28.47 -7.33 98.35
C ALA A 15 27.87 -6.22 97.45
N LEU A 16 28.42 -5.00 97.51
CA LEU A 16 27.99 -3.89 96.66
C LEU A 16 28.22 -4.18 95.16
N SER A 17 29.38 -4.73 94.80
CA SER A 17 29.67 -5.13 93.42
C SER A 17 28.72 -6.22 92.93
N PHE A 18 28.38 -7.20 93.77
CA PHE A 18 27.43 -8.25 93.43
C PHE A 18 26.03 -7.67 93.17
N PHE A 19 25.54 -6.77 94.03
CA PHE A 19 24.24 -6.12 93.82
C PHE A 19 24.20 -5.26 92.57
N LEU A 20 25.24 -4.48 92.28
CA LEU A 20 25.36 -3.69 91.05
C LEU A 20 25.40 -4.59 89.81
N PHE A 21 26.07 -5.74 89.88
CA PHE A 21 26.12 -6.71 88.80
C PHE A 21 24.76 -7.40 88.57
N THR A 22 24.08 -7.83 89.63
CA THR A 22 22.74 -8.44 89.53
C THR A 22 21.65 -7.45 89.13
N GLY A 23 21.84 -6.17 89.43
CA GLY A 23 20.91 -5.10 89.03
C GLY A 23 21.09 -4.64 87.59
N ALA A 24 22.20 -4.98 86.94
CA ALA A 24 22.50 -4.63 85.56
C ALA A 24 21.72 -5.53 84.57
N ASN A 25 20.40 -5.37 84.52
CA ASN A 25 19.57 -6.02 83.51
C ASN A 25 19.54 -5.18 82.23
N LYS A 26 19.91 -5.79 81.09
CA LYS A 26 19.70 -5.20 79.75
C LYS A 26 18.27 -5.47 79.31
N THR A 27 17.33 -4.63 79.74
CA THR A 27 15.93 -4.75 79.31
C THR A 27 15.73 -4.12 77.93
N ASN A 28 15.02 -4.81 77.04
CA ASN A 28 14.45 -4.19 75.84
C ASN A 28 13.48 -3.08 76.28
N LEU A 29 13.57 -1.91 75.63
CA LEU A 29 12.67 -0.78 75.90
C LEU A 29 11.24 -1.05 75.42
N GLY A 30 11.03 -2.09 74.60
CA GLY A 30 9.74 -2.38 73.99
C GLY A 30 9.39 -1.31 72.96
N ASP A 31 8.10 -0.99 72.86
CA ASP A 31 7.61 0.03 71.95
C ASP A 31 7.96 1.43 72.47
N ILE A 32 8.61 2.24 71.63
CA ILE A 32 8.97 3.63 71.95
C ILE A 32 7.92 4.56 71.37
N THR A 33 7.07 5.13 72.23
CA THR A 33 6.13 6.20 71.86
C THR A 33 6.62 7.53 72.40
N VAL A 34 7.07 8.42 71.51
CA VAL A 34 7.65 9.72 71.88
C VAL A 34 7.25 10.80 70.87
N ASN A 35 7.28 12.06 71.30
CA ASN A 35 7.00 13.20 70.42
C ASN A 35 8.11 13.43 69.38
N SER A 36 9.37 13.22 69.77
CA SER A 36 10.52 13.37 68.89
C SER A 36 11.66 12.44 69.32
N ILE A 37 12.37 11.93 68.32
CA ILE A 37 13.62 11.19 68.51
C ILE A 37 14.74 12.05 67.93
N LYS A 38 15.73 12.38 68.76
CA LYS A 38 16.96 13.05 68.32
C LYS A 38 18.12 12.10 68.59
N VAL A 39 18.73 11.61 67.52
CA VAL A 39 19.95 10.80 67.61
C VAL A 39 21.13 11.75 67.46
N VAL A 40 21.88 11.94 68.55
CA VAL A 40 23.03 12.86 68.61
C VAL A 40 24.30 12.02 68.56
N ASP A 41 25.26 12.49 67.77
CA ASP A 41 26.59 11.90 67.63
C ASP A 41 27.46 12.17 68.88
N ASP A 42 28.14 11.14 69.39
CA ASP A 42 29.14 11.22 70.47
C ASP A 42 30.60 11.03 70.00
N GLY A 43 30.82 11.01 68.68
CA GLY A 43 32.10 10.78 68.00
C GLY A 43 32.08 9.60 67.00
N SER A 44 30.93 8.95 66.80
CA SER A 44 30.74 7.73 66.01
C SER A 44 29.59 7.79 64.98
N GLY A 45 28.92 8.94 64.86
CA GLY A 45 27.76 9.22 64.02
C GLY A 45 26.41 8.96 64.70
N GLY A 46 25.42 9.82 64.44
CA GLY A 46 24.02 9.57 64.83
C GLY A 46 23.28 8.78 63.75
N TYR A 47 22.77 7.58 64.07
CA TYR A 47 22.03 6.74 63.13
C TYR A 47 20.98 5.83 63.78
N ILE A 48 20.05 5.35 62.96
CA ILE A 48 19.10 4.27 63.25
C ILE A 48 19.41 3.14 62.25
N ILE A 49 19.67 1.93 62.76
CA ILE A 49 19.83 0.72 61.94
C ILE A 49 18.78 -0.28 62.37
N THR A 50 18.10 -0.88 61.39
CA THR A 50 17.22 -2.02 61.63
C THR A 50 17.89 -3.31 61.18
N TYR A 51 17.56 -4.41 61.85
CA TYR A 51 18.07 -5.74 61.55
C TYR A 51 16.89 -6.71 61.38
N ASN A 52 17.04 -7.71 60.52
CA ASN A 52 16.09 -8.83 60.41
C ASN A 52 16.32 -9.86 61.55
N SER A 53 15.53 -10.93 61.56
CA SER A 53 15.64 -12.03 62.54
C SER A 53 16.99 -12.74 62.52
N ASP A 54 17.71 -12.65 61.40
CA ASP A 54 18.95 -13.36 61.15
C ASP A 54 20.18 -12.50 61.52
N GLY A 55 19.94 -11.26 62.00
CA GLY A 55 21.00 -10.32 62.39
C GLY A 55 21.60 -9.55 61.22
N GLU A 56 20.97 -9.58 60.05
CA GLU A 56 21.39 -8.83 58.87
C GLU A 56 20.72 -7.46 58.85
N ARG A 57 21.44 -6.42 58.41
CA ARG A 57 20.90 -5.06 58.32
C ARG A 57 19.80 -5.01 57.27
N THR A 58 18.70 -4.31 57.59
CA THR A 58 17.57 -4.09 56.68
C THR A 58 17.43 -2.63 56.27
N SER A 59 17.81 -1.68 57.13
CA SER A 59 17.86 -0.25 56.78
C SER A 59 18.87 0.54 57.62
N PHE A 60 19.31 1.66 57.07
CA PHE A 60 20.15 2.67 57.70
C PHE A 60 19.52 4.05 57.49
N LEU A 61 19.38 4.83 58.56
CA LEU A 61 18.97 6.24 58.53
C LEU A 61 19.91 7.02 59.46
N GLY A 62 20.75 7.89 58.92
CA GLY A 62 21.71 8.62 59.74
C GLY A 62 22.65 9.49 58.93
N THR A 63 23.80 9.80 59.50
CA THR A 63 24.85 10.58 58.85
C THR A 63 25.95 9.65 58.32
N SER A 64 26.40 9.86 57.08
CA SER A 64 27.52 9.14 56.46
C SER A 64 28.87 9.76 56.85
N GLU A 65 29.98 9.08 56.52
CA GLU A 65 31.36 9.52 56.84
C GLU A 65 31.72 10.92 56.30
N GLY A 66 30.94 11.48 55.37
CA GLY A 66 31.10 12.84 54.84
C GLY A 66 30.24 13.92 55.52
N GLY A 67 29.52 13.59 56.59
CA GLY A 67 28.59 14.53 57.25
C GLY A 67 27.25 14.71 56.53
N LEU A 68 27.03 13.99 55.43
CA LEU A 68 25.77 14.01 54.66
C LEU A 68 24.75 13.05 55.25
N GLY A 69 23.47 13.41 55.19
CA GLY A 69 22.39 12.47 55.50
C GLY A 69 22.41 11.29 54.54
N LYS A 70 22.18 10.08 55.05
CA LYS A 70 22.11 8.84 54.26
C LYS A 70 20.88 8.05 54.70
N ILE A 71 20.08 7.68 53.71
CA ILE A 71 18.98 6.72 53.84
C ILE A 71 19.30 5.56 52.91
N ALA A 72 19.45 4.37 53.48
CA ALA A 72 19.72 3.16 52.72
C ALA A 72 18.85 2.00 53.19
N THR A 73 18.53 1.12 52.25
CA THR A 73 17.93 -0.19 52.52
C THR A 73 18.87 -1.26 52.00
N TYR A 74 18.77 -2.46 52.57
CA TYR A 74 19.58 -3.59 52.15
C TYR A 74 18.67 -4.68 51.62
N ASN A 75 19.00 -5.22 50.45
CA ASN A 75 18.24 -6.32 49.87
C ASN A 75 18.63 -7.67 50.51
N LEU A 76 17.97 -8.75 50.09
CA LEU A 76 18.18 -10.12 50.62
C LEU A 76 19.61 -10.67 50.45
N ILE A 77 20.46 -10.02 49.65
CA ILE A 77 21.87 -10.41 49.45
C ILE A 77 22.82 -9.43 50.14
N GLY A 78 22.31 -8.53 50.98
CA GLY A 78 23.09 -7.52 51.72
C GLY A 78 23.56 -6.33 50.87
N SER A 79 23.10 -6.19 49.62
CA SER A 79 23.46 -5.05 48.78
C SER A 79 22.75 -3.81 49.26
N GLU A 80 23.51 -2.73 49.41
CA GLU A 80 23.00 -1.42 49.79
C GLU A 80 22.28 -0.75 48.61
N ILE A 81 21.11 -0.18 48.89
CA ILE A 81 20.34 0.67 47.97
C ILE A 81 20.22 2.03 48.65
N ILE A 82 20.93 3.02 48.11
CA ILE A 82 20.94 4.40 48.61
C ILE A 82 19.85 5.20 47.90
N LEU A 83 19.02 5.91 48.67
CA LEU A 83 17.85 6.61 48.13
C LEU A 83 18.25 7.75 47.17
N ASP A 84 19.29 8.52 47.49
CA ASP A 84 19.72 9.65 46.67
C ASP A 84 20.30 9.20 45.32
N GLU A 85 21.11 8.14 45.31
CA GLU A 85 21.66 7.56 44.08
C GLU A 85 20.56 7.01 43.17
N LEU A 86 19.56 6.33 43.77
CA LEU A 86 18.39 5.85 43.04
C LEU A 86 17.59 7.02 42.44
N ALA A 87 17.39 8.09 43.22
CA ALA A 87 16.70 9.28 42.74
C ALA A 87 17.43 9.93 41.56
N ASP A 88 18.75 10.05 41.62
CA ASP A 88 19.57 10.59 40.53
C ASP A 88 19.52 9.72 39.27
N GLU A 89 19.63 8.40 39.41
CA GLU A 89 19.52 7.47 38.28
C GLU A 89 18.12 7.55 37.63
N MET A 90 17.07 7.56 38.45
CA MET A 90 15.69 7.71 37.98
C MET A 90 15.48 9.04 37.26
N ASN A 91 16.00 10.14 37.81
CA ASN A 91 15.92 11.45 37.19
C ASN A 91 16.65 11.49 35.83
N LYS A 92 17.83 10.86 35.72
CA LYS A 92 18.57 10.75 34.46
C LYS A 92 17.79 9.94 33.42
N LYS A 93 17.29 8.75 33.80
CA LYS A 93 16.47 7.91 32.91
C LYS A 93 15.19 8.62 32.47
N LEU A 94 14.53 9.35 33.37
CA LEU A 94 13.32 10.10 33.06
C LEU A 94 13.61 11.23 32.06
N LYS A 95 14.72 11.96 32.23
CA LYS A 95 15.15 12.99 31.26
C LYS A 95 15.42 12.39 29.88
N GLU A 96 16.13 11.27 29.80
CA GLU A 96 16.41 10.58 28.54
C GLU A 96 15.13 10.06 27.89
N PHE A 97 14.23 9.44 28.67
CA PHE A 97 12.94 8.99 28.19
C PHE A 97 12.10 10.15 27.65
N THR A 98 12.04 11.27 28.36
CA THR A 98 11.31 12.47 27.94
C THR A 98 11.88 13.03 26.64
N HIS A 99 13.20 13.05 26.48
CA HIS A 99 13.85 13.47 25.25
C HIS A 99 13.49 12.56 24.07
N ARG A 100 13.59 11.23 24.26
CA ARG A 100 13.20 10.24 23.24
C ARG A 100 11.72 10.30 22.87
N LEU A 101 10.86 10.54 23.86
CA LEU A 101 9.42 10.73 23.63
C LEU A 101 9.18 11.95 22.74
N ARG A 102 9.87 13.06 23.03
CA ARG A 102 9.77 14.29 22.24
C ARG A 102 10.28 14.11 20.81
N GLU A 103 11.39 13.41 20.61
CA GLU A 103 11.88 13.09 19.27
C GLU A 103 10.90 12.20 18.50
N ASN A 104 10.28 11.22 19.16
CA ASN A 104 9.26 10.37 18.55
C ASN A 104 8.03 11.17 18.11
N GLU A 105 7.53 12.08 18.95
CA GLU A 105 6.43 12.97 18.59
C GLU A 105 6.75 13.78 17.33
N LEU A 106 7.94 14.36 17.26
CA LEU A 106 8.38 15.14 16.10
C LEU A 106 8.49 14.28 14.83
N ARG A 107 8.94 13.02 14.95
CA ARG A 107 8.98 12.09 13.81
C ARG A 107 7.58 11.74 13.31
N ILE A 108 6.64 11.50 14.22
CA ILE A 108 5.24 11.22 13.88
C ILE A 108 4.64 12.41 13.13
N ILE A 109 4.81 13.63 13.66
CA ILE A 109 4.31 14.86 13.01
C ILE A 109 4.90 15.03 11.61
N ARG A 110 6.21 14.77 11.43
CA ARG A 110 6.84 14.83 10.11
C ARG A 110 6.21 13.81 9.16
N TRP A 111 6.06 12.55 9.59
CA TRP A 111 5.44 11.51 8.76
C TRP A 111 3.98 11.83 8.40
N GLU A 112 3.23 12.41 9.32
CA GLU A 112 1.86 12.86 9.03
C GLU A 112 1.86 13.95 7.95
N ASN A 113 2.74 14.94 8.05
CA ASN A 113 2.87 15.98 7.03
C ASN A 113 3.28 15.41 5.65
N ASP A 114 4.29 14.54 5.61
CA ASP A 114 4.71 13.88 4.36
C ASP A 114 3.56 13.06 3.75
N MET A 115 2.72 12.44 4.59
CA MET A 115 1.53 11.70 4.15
C MET A 115 0.43 12.61 3.62
N TYR A 116 0.22 13.79 4.22
CA TYR A 116 -0.72 14.79 3.69
C TYR A 116 -0.28 15.31 2.32
N GLU A 117 1.00 15.62 2.14
CA GLU A 117 1.56 16.04 0.85
C GLU A 117 1.39 14.95 -0.21
N ALA A 118 1.73 13.70 0.13
CA ALA A 118 1.55 12.56 -0.79
C ALA A 118 0.08 12.36 -1.18
N LYS A 119 -0.85 12.53 -0.23
CA LYS A 119 -2.29 12.42 -0.50
C LYS A 119 -2.78 13.50 -1.45
N GLU A 120 -2.28 14.73 -1.31
CA GLU A 120 -2.62 15.85 -2.20
C GLU A 120 -2.15 15.59 -3.64
N LEU A 121 -0.90 15.14 -3.80
CA LEU A 121 -0.34 14.77 -5.12
C LEU A 121 -1.11 13.63 -5.78
N ILE A 122 -1.55 12.63 -5.01
CA ILE A 122 -2.38 11.54 -5.53
C ILE A 122 -3.74 12.08 -5.99
N MET A 123 -4.34 12.99 -5.23
CA MET A 123 -5.63 13.60 -5.59
C MET A 123 -5.51 14.42 -6.88
N GLU A 124 -4.46 15.23 -7.02
CA GLU A 124 -4.18 16.00 -8.24
C GLU A 124 -3.98 15.07 -9.45
N ASN A 125 -3.13 14.04 -9.32
CA ASN A 125 -2.92 13.06 -10.39
C ASN A 125 -4.20 12.35 -10.80
N ASN A 126 -5.04 11.94 -9.84
CA ASN A 126 -6.33 11.34 -10.14
C ASN A 126 -7.25 12.32 -10.89
N GLY A 127 -7.26 13.60 -10.51
CA GLY A 127 -7.99 14.65 -11.23
C GLY A 127 -7.54 14.77 -12.69
N LEU A 128 -6.22 14.75 -12.95
CA LEU A 128 -5.67 14.75 -14.31
C LEU A 128 -6.06 13.48 -15.10
N ILE A 129 -6.04 12.31 -14.45
CA ILE A 129 -6.45 11.04 -15.08
C ILE A 129 -7.91 11.11 -15.52
N TYR A 130 -8.82 11.58 -14.67
CA TYR A 130 -10.23 11.71 -15.05
C TYR A 130 -10.42 12.70 -16.20
N LYS A 131 -9.76 13.85 -16.16
CA LYS A 131 -9.83 14.85 -17.23
C LYS A 131 -9.33 14.28 -18.57
N THR A 132 -8.18 13.61 -18.56
CA THR A 132 -7.62 12.99 -19.78
C THR A 132 -8.48 11.85 -20.30
N HIS A 133 -9.14 11.10 -19.41
CA HIS A 133 -10.10 10.08 -19.81
C HIS A 133 -11.32 10.69 -20.52
N ASP A 134 -11.87 11.77 -19.97
CA ASP A 134 -13.02 12.48 -20.56
C ASP A 134 -12.66 13.10 -21.94
N GLU A 135 -11.47 13.70 -22.05
CA GLU A 135 -10.95 14.24 -23.31
C GLU A 135 -10.78 13.14 -24.37
N LEU A 136 -10.21 11.99 -23.99
CA LEU A 136 -10.05 10.84 -24.89
C LEU A 136 -11.40 10.26 -25.33
N ALA A 137 -12.38 10.18 -24.43
CA ALA A 137 -13.72 9.71 -24.75
C ALA A 137 -14.39 10.62 -25.80
N ALA A 138 -14.29 11.95 -25.62
CA ALA A 138 -14.81 12.91 -26.58
C ALA A 138 -14.11 12.81 -27.96
N GLU A 139 -12.78 12.62 -27.98
CA GLU A 139 -12.04 12.42 -29.24
C GLU A 139 -12.47 11.13 -29.96
N ILE A 140 -12.68 10.04 -29.21
CA ILE A 140 -13.15 8.77 -29.76
C ILE A 140 -14.54 8.95 -30.40
N ASP A 141 -15.46 9.64 -29.71
CA ASP A 141 -16.80 9.91 -30.23
C ASP A 141 -16.75 10.74 -31.53
N GLU A 142 -15.92 11.78 -31.58
CA GLU A 142 -15.72 12.59 -32.79
C GLU A 142 -15.18 11.73 -33.94
N ARG A 143 -14.18 10.88 -33.68
CA ARG A 143 -13.60 9.97 -34.69
C ARG A 143 -14.62 8.95 -35.19
N ILE A 144 -15.45 8.40 -34.32
CA ILE A 144 -16.53 7.48 -34.70
C ILE A 144 -17.50 8.19 -35.65
N GLU A 145 -17.86 9.44 -35.37
CA GLU A 145 -18.79 10.20 -36.20
C GLU A 145 -18.20 10.52 -37.58
N VAL A 146 -16.93 10.92 -37.64
CA VAL A 146 -16.21 11.08 -38.92
C VAL A 146 -16.17 9.77 -39.70
N PHE A 147 -15.90 8.66 -39.03
CA PHE A 147 -15.85 7.34 -39.67
C PHE A 147 -17.21 6.92 -40.25
N ARG A 148 -18.30 7.14 -39.50
CA ARG A 148 -19.68 6.91 -39.98
C ARG A 148 -19.98 7.71 -41.23
N ARG A 149 -19.58 8.99 -41.26
CA ARG A 149 -19.78 9.85 -42.44
C ARG A 149 -19.04 9.32 -43.66
N ILE A 150 -17.76 8.93 -43.50
CA ILE A 150 -16.97 8.34 -44.60
C ILE A 150 -17.61 7.06 -45.12
N LEU A 151 -18.12 6.19 -44.24
CA LEU A 151 -18.83 4.98 -44.65
C LEU A 151 -20.10 5.31 -45.44
N SER A 152 -20.93 6.23 -44.95
CA SER A 152 -22.13 6.66 -45.66
C SER A 152 -21.82 7.25 -47.04
N ASP A 153 -20.78 8.07 -47.15
CA ASP A 153 -20.36 8.65 -48.44
C ASP A 153 -19.89 7.54 -49.41
N LYS A 154 -19.17 6.54 -48.91
CA LYS A 154 -18.75 5.38 -49.72
C LYS A 154 -19.93 4.52 -50.17
N ASP A 155 -20.89 4.26 -49.29
CA ASP A 155 -22.10 3.50 -49.63
C ASP A 155 -22.91 4.20 -50.72
N ALA A 156 -23.04 5.52 -50.65
CA ALA A 156 -23.70 6.31 -51.69
C ALA A 156 -22.96 6.21 -53.05
N ILE A 157 -21.63 6.24 -53.04
CA ILE A 157 -20.83 6.03 -54.26
C ILE A 157 -21.04 4.62 -54.82
N LEU A 158 -21.05 3.60 -53.97
CA LEU A 158 -21.27 2.20 -54.38
C LEU A 158 -22.66 1.99 -54.97
N MET A 159 -23.72 2.57 -54.36
CA MET A 159 -25.07 2.55 -54.91
C MET A 159 -25.10 3.15 -56.32
N LYS A 160 -24.55 4.35 -56.49
CA LYS A 160 -24.50 5.01 -57.82
C LYS A 160 -23.75 4.17 -58.85
N ARG A 161 -22.63 3.53 -58.46
CA ARG A 161 -21.88 2.63 -59.35
C ARG A 161 -22.66 1.36 -59.68
N GLY A 162 -23.41 0.82 -58.73
CA GLY A 162 -24.32 -0.31 -58.92
C GLY A 162 -25.40 0.01 -59.94
N ASP A 163 -26.05 1.17 -59.83
CA ASP A 163 -27.07 1.62 -60.78
C ASP A 163 -26.50 1.76 -62.20
N GLN A 164 -25.31 2.35 -62.33
CA GLN A 164 -24.61 2.46 -63.62
C GLN A 164 -24.29 1.10 -64.24
N LEU A 165 -23.89 0.12 -63.42
CA LEU A 165 -23.62 -1.24 -63.89
C LEU A 165 -24.88 -1.96 -64.35
N ALA A 166 -26.02 -1.71 -63.69
CA ALA A 166 -27.31 -2.25 -64.10
C ALA A 166 -27.74 -1.68 -65.46
N GLU A 167 -27.61 -0.37 -65.67
CA GLU A 167 -27.90 0.29 -66.96
C GLU A 167 -27.02 -0.28 -68.09
N PHE A 168 -25.70 -0.42 -67.85
CA PHE A 168 -24.81 -1.07 -68.83
C PHE A 168 -25.19 -2.52 -69.12
N GLN A 169 -25.70 -3.25 -68.13
CA GLN A 169 -26.12 -4.64 -68.31
C GLN A 169 -27.38 -4.74 -69.19
N ASP A 170 -28.32 -3.81 -69.02
CA ASP A 170 -29.52 -3.71 -69.86
C ASP A 170 -29.15 -3.32 -71.30
N ASP A 171 -28.26 -2.32 -71.49
CA ASP A 171 -27.76 -1.93 -72.82
C ASP A 171 -27.09 -3.11 -73.56
N ILE A 172 -26.31 -3.93 -72.84
CA ILE A 172 -25.69 -5.14 -73.41
C ILE A 172 -26.76 -6.17 -73.80
N ALA A 173 -27.80 -6.33 -72.98
CA ALA A 173 -28.89 -7.26 -73.26
C ALA A 173 -29.66 -6.85 -74.53
N ASP A 174 -30.00 -5.57 -74.65
CA ASP A 174 -30.68 -5.00 -75.82
C ASP A 174 -29.82 -5.12 -77.08
N THR A 175 -28.53 -4.77 -76.99
CA THR A 175 -27.59 -4.90 -78.11
C THR A 175 -27.47 -6.35 -78.56
N LYS A 176 -27.41 -7.30 -77.62
CA LYS A 176 -27.36 -8.73 -77.92
C LYS A 176 -28.65 -9.18 -78.62
N GLN A 177 -29.82 -8.73 -78.16
CA GLN A 177 -31.09 -9.04 -78.80
C GLN A 177 -31.14 -8.51 -80.23
N MET A 178 -30.78 -7.25 -80.45
CA MET A 178 -30.71 -6.64 -81.78
C MET A 178 -29.74 -7.39 -82.71
N THR A 179 -28.60 -7.84 -82.18
CA THR A 179 -27.63 -8.64 -82.95
C THR A 179 -28.23 -9.99 -83.37
N VAL A 180 -29.00 -10.65 -82.48
CA VAL A 180 -29.70 -11.90 -82.80
C VAL A 180 -30.78 -11.68 -83.86
N GLU A 181 -31.57 -10.62 -83.74
CA GLU A 181 -32.59 -10.25 -84.73
C GLU A 181 -31.96 -9.98 -86.11
N ASN A 182 -30.92 -9.15 -86.16
CA ASN A 182 -30.18 -8.86 -87.39
C ASN A 182 -29.59 -10.13 -88.04
N ILE A 183 -29.05 -11.07 -87.24
CA ILE A 183 -28.55 -12.36 -87.75
C ILE A 183 -29.67 -13.18 -88.37
N ASN A 184 -30.85 -13.23 -87.74
CA ASN A 184 -32.01 -13.94 -88.28
C ASN A 184 -32.50 -13.33 -89.59
N GLU A 185 -32.56 -11.99 -89.68
CA GLU A 185 -32.92 -11.29 -90.92
C GLU A 185 -31.92 -11.59 -92.06
N ILE A 186 -30.62 -11.56 -91.77
CA ILE A 186 -29.58 -11.93 -92.73
C ILE A 186 -29.76 -13.39 -93.16
N HIS A 187 -30.04 -14.30 -92.23
CA HIS A 187 -30.26 -15.71 -92.55
C HIS A 187 -31.49 -15.89 -93.46
N HIS A 188 -32.60 -15.20 -93.18
CA HIS A 188 -33.77 -15.20 -94.05
C HIS A 188 -33.48 -14.64 -95.45
N ALA A 189 -32.76 -13.52 -95.54
CA ALA A 189 -32.35 -12.95 -96.82
C ALA A 189 -31.43 -13.90 -97.61
N PHE A 190 -30.50 -14.57 -96.92
CA PHE A 190 -29.60 -15.54 -97.53
C PHE A 190 -30.35 -16.75 -98.09
N ASN A 191 -31.32 -17.29 -97.35
CA ASN A 191 -32.17 -18.38 -97.83
C ASN A 191 -32.99 -17.96 -99.07
N ALA A 192 -33.56 -16.76 -99.09
CA ALA A 192 -34.25 -16.24 -100.27
C ALA A 192 -33.33 -16.08 -101.49
N ILE A 193 -32.05 -15.73 -101.28
CA ILE A 193 -31.04 -15.68 -102.36
C ILE A 193 -30.74 -17.10 -102.88
N ILE A 194 -30.62 -18.10 -102.00
CA ILE A 194 -30.44 -19.50 -102.40
C ILE A 194 -31.62 -19.95 -103.26
N ASP A 195 -32.85 -19.78 -102.78
CA ASP A 195 -34.07 -20.17 -103.51
C ASP A 195 -34.15 -19.50 -104.89
N ASN A 196 -33.84 -18.20 -104.96
CA ASN A 196 -33.77 -17.47 -106.23
C ASN A 196 -32.66 -18.00 -107.15
N THR A 197 -31.51 -18.40 -106.60
CA THR A 197 -30.39 -18.96 -107.37
C THR A 197 -30.77 -20.33 -107.95
N GLU A 198 -31.43 -21.18 -107.19
CA GLU A 198 -31.97 -22.47 -107.66
C GLU A 198 -33.01 -22.27 -108.75
N LEU A 199 -33.92 -21.30 -108.57
CA LEU A 199 -34.91 -20.95 -109.59
C LEU A 199 -34.22 -20.49 -110.89
N ILE A 200 -33.25 -19.57 -110.82
CA ILE A 200 -32.47 -19.12 -111.99
C ILE A 200 -31.78 -20.30 -112.68
N ASN A 201 -31.17 -21.21 -111.92
CA ASN A 201 -30.54 -22.40 -112.48
C ASN A 201 -31.56 -23.30 -113.21
N SER A 202 -32.73 -23.55 -112.61
CA SER A 202 -33.78 -24.35 -113.26
C SER A 202 -34.32 -23.69 -114.54
N VAL A 203 -34.47 -22.35 -114.54
CA VAL A 203 -34.87 -21.57 -115.72
C VAL A 203 -33.80 -21.65 -116.79
N LYS A 204 -32.52 -21.53 -116.44
CA LYS A 204 -31.38 -21.69 -117.34
C LYS A 204 -31.36 -23.08 -117.98
N GLU A 205 -31.54 -24.15 -117.19
CA GLU A 205 -31.61 -25.52 -117.70
C GLU A 205 -32.78 -25.69 -118.69
N SER A 206 -33.96 -25.18 -118.34
CA SER A 206 -35.16 -25.20 -119.19
C SER A 206 -34.95 -24.45 -120.51
N LEU A 207 -34.39 -23.24 -120.47
CA LEU A 207 -34.04 -22.45 -121.66
C LEU A 207 -33.01 -23.19 -122.52
N THR A 208 -31.98 -23.78 -121.90
CA THR A 208 -30.93 -24.53 -122.60
C THR A 208 -31.53 -25.72 -123.34
N LYS A 209 -32.41 -26.49 -122.67
CA LYS A 209 -33.14 -27.61 -123.29
C LYS A 209 -33.99 -27.15 -124.48
N ARG A 210 -34.72 -26.04 -124.33
CA ARG A 210 -35.58 -25.48 -125.39
C ARG A 210 -34.80 -24.93 -126.58
N ILE A 211 -33.61 -24.36 -126.35
CA ILE A 211 -32.69 -23.95 -127.41
C ILE A 211 -32.14 -25.18 -128.15
N LEU A 212 -31.78 -26.25 -127.43
CA LEU A 212 -31.37 -27.52 -128.02
C LEU A 212 -32.46 -28.13 -128.91
N GLU A 213 -33.72 -28.07 -128.49
CA GLU A 213 -34.88 -28.55 -129.27
C GLU A 213 -35.12 -27.72 -130.54
N LEU A 214 -34.83 -26.42 -130.52
CA LEU A 214 -35.06 -25.50 -131.65
C LEU A 214 -33.92 -25.47 -132.68
N TYR A 215 -32.67 -25.64 -132.24
CA TYR A 215 -31.48 -25.41 -133.09
C TYR A 215 -30.56 -26.63 -133.24
N GLY A 216 -30.82 -27.73 -132.51
CA GLY A 216 -29.98 -28.92 -132.50
C GLY A 216 -28.63 -28.71 -131.78
N PRO A 217 -27.93 -29.78 -131.35
CA PRO A 217 -26.63 -29.66 -130.71
C PRO A 217 -25.59 -29.15 -131.71
N TYR A 218 -24.86 -28.10 -131.36
CA TYR A 218 -23.55 -27.80 -131.96
C TYR A 218 -22.49 -28.72 -131.38
#